data_AF-A0A7S0ADE6-F1
#
_entry.id   AF-A0A7S0ADE6-F1
#
_cell.length_a   1.000
_cell.length_b   1.000
_cell.length_c   1.000
_cell.angle_alpha   90.00
_cell.angle_beta   90.00
_cell.angle_gamma   90.00
#
_symmetry.space_group_name_H-M   'P 1'
#
loop_
_entity.id
_entity.type
_entity.pdbx_description
1 polymer ?
#
loop_
_entity_poly.entity_id
_entity_poly.type
_entity_poly.pdbx_seq_one_letter_code
_entity_poly.pdbx_strand_id
1 'polypeptide(L)'
;CTVIMGIYRGLLMSNPNMIYIEQFSGAPLFEIDVNAWLCLAFITGDAEIPSYEEMERRNAQQIIDAMSVHNVRYEIDGNYYKALCELDESHWSHNCLDPRVIAVDDDEEAFYLRVIAQNMRRANYPDDIGTYETLNAKGEALVKIETASWRHRVSLPSEGADAEWITFRDGDPTELASIHTGAKAAPLKKRWIDLDNHDYDDLLGKGPVS
;
A
#
# COMPACT_ATOMS: atom_id res chain seq x y z
N CYS A 1 7.19 7.65 1.27
CA CYS A 1 8.65 7.48 1.07
C CYS A 1 9.14 6.16 1.70
N THR A 2 9.76 5.28 0.91
CA THR A 2 10.19 3.92 1.38
C THR A 2 11.58 3.87 2.04
N VAL A 3 12.33 4.98 2.01
CA VAL A 3 13.68 5.08 2.56
C VAL A 3 13.77 6.32 3.46
N ILE A 4 14.29 6.14 4.67
CA ILE A 4 14.43 7.22 5.64
C ILE A 4 15.90 7.38 5.99
N MET A 5 16.37 8.61 5.95
CA MET A 5 17.78 8.93 6.17
C MET A 5 18.23 8.43 7.54
N GLY A 6 19.26 7.59 7.55
CA GLY A 6 19.80 6.98 8.77
C GLY A 6 19.03 5.76 9.27
N ILE A 7 17.95 5.34 8.61
CA ILE A 7 17.19 4.13 8.94
C ILE A 7 17.30 3.12 7.79
N TYR A 8 17.62 1.88 8.12
CA TYR A 8 17.67 0.77 7.19
C TYR A 8 16.69 -0.31 7.62
N ARG A 9 15.51 -0.35 6.97
CA ARG A 9 14.48 -1.39 7.19
C ARG A 9 14.17 -1.60 8.67
N GLY A 10 13.91 -0.48 9.34
CA GLY A 10 13.62 -0.42 10.77
C GLY A 10 14.86 -0.34 11.67
N LEU A 11 16.07 -0.57 11.20
CA LEU A 11 17.28 -0.41 12.01
C LEU A 11 17.79 1.04 11.96
N LEU A 12 18.08 1.65 13.11
CA LEU A 12 18.90 2.86 13.12
C LEU A 12 20.33 2.49 12.72
N MET A 13 20.81 3.01 11.58
CA MET A 13 22.10 2.60 11.02
C MET A 13 23.29 2.86 11.96
N SER A 14 23.22 3.93 12.75
CA SER A 14 24.26 4.28 13.74
C SER A 14 24.21 3.44 15.02
N ASN A 15 23.08 2.80 15.30
CA ASN A 15 22.90 1.88 16.44
C ASN A 15 21.82 0.84 16.10
N PRO A 16 22.19 -0.31 15.49
CA PRO A 16 21.23 -1.33 15.06
C PRO A 16 20.41 -1.98 16.18
N ASN A 17 20.72 -1.71 17.46
CA ASN A 17 19.88 -2.13 18.59
C ASN A 17 18.63 -1.25 18.76
N MET A 18 18.55 -0.12 18.05
CA MET A 18 17.40 0.76 18.06
C MET A 18 16.56 0.49 16.81
N ILE A 19 15.30 0.11 17.04
CA ILE A 19 14.38 -0.37 16.00
C ILE A 19 13.20 0.59 15.86
N TYR A 20 12.80 0.82 14.62
CA TYR A 20 11.68 1.65 14.18
C TYR A 20 10.77 0.80 13.29
N ILE A 21 9.47 0.96 13.44
CA ILE A 21 8.49 0.40 12.49
C ILE A 21 7.76 1.57 11.90
N GLU A 22 7.78 1.62 10.58
CA GLU A 22 7.14 2.65 9.80
C GLU A 22 6.24 2.01 8.75
N GLN A 23 5.39 2.85 8.16
CA GLN A 23 4.40 2.47 7.18
C GLN A 23 4.49 3.43 6.00
N PHE A 24 4.46 2.89 4.77
CA PHE A 24 4.38 3.71 3.55
C PHE A 24 3.40 3.17 2.50
N SER A 25 2.93 1.93 2.62
CA SER A 25 2.04 1.30 1.62
C SER A 25 0.55 1.53 1.89
N GLY A 26 -0.28 1.20 0.89
CA GLY A 26 -1.74 1.12 1.01
C GLY A 26 -2.23 0.05 2.00
N ALA A 27 -1.38 -0.93 2.34
CA ALA A 27 -1.69 -2.08 3.19
C ALA A 27 -1.07 -1.98 4.63
N PRO A 28 -1.51 -1.03 5.49
CA PRO A 28 -0.85 -0.68 6.76
C PRO A 28 -0.57 -1.85 7.68
N LEU A 29 -1.61 -2.65 7.97
CA LEU A 29 -1.51 -3.72 8.96
C LEU A 29 -0.64 -4.87 8.47
N PHE A 30 -0.72 -5.16 7.16
CA PHE A 30 0.10 -6.19 6.53
C PHE A 30 1.58 -5.78 6.51
N GLU A 31 1.87 -4.53 6.13
CA GLU A 31 3.23 -3.99 6.15
C GLU A 31 3.84 -4.00 7.56
N ILE A 32 3.07 -3.55 8.56
CA ILE A 32 3.52 -3.53 9.96
C ILE A 32 3.86 -4.94 10.45
N ASP A 33 3.04 -5.94 10.10
CA ASP A 33 3.29 -7.34 10.50
C ASP A 33 4.57 -7.90 9.86
N VAL A 34 4.76 -7.66 8.56
CA VAL A 34 5.99 -8.03 7.84
C VAL A 34 7.22 -7.32 8.43
N ASN A 35 7.13 -6.02 8.69
CA ASN A 35 8.22 -5.23 9.25
C ASN A 35 8.55 -5.68 10.69
N ALA A 36 7.54 -6.03 11.49
CA ALA A 36 7.74 -6.60 12.82
C ALA A 36 8.46 -7.96 12.75
N TRP A 37 8.09 -8.81 11.79
CA TRP A 37 8.77 -10.09 11.55
C TRP A 37 10.24 -9.90 11.14
N LEU A 38 10.53 -8.91 10.29
CA LEU A 38 11.90 -8.55 9.92
C LEU A 38 12.71 -8.05 11.11
N CYS A 39 12.13 -7.22 11.96
CA CYS A 39 12.77 -6.76 13.18
C CYS A 39 13.09 -7.93 14.11
N LEU A 40 12.15 -8.87 14.27
CA LEU A 40 12.38 -10.09 15.03
C LEU A 40 13.54 -10.90 14.45
N ALA A 41 13.60 -11.08 13.13
CA ALA A 41 14.68 -11.81 12.47
C ALA A 41 16.05 -11.16 12.70
N PHE A 42 16.14 -9.82 12.78
CA PHE A 42 17.38 -9.15 13.18
C PHE A 42 17.75 -9.42 14.64
N ILE A 43 16.77 -9.40 15.54
CA ILE A 43 16.99 -9.64 16.98
C ILE A 43 17.45 -11.08 17.24
N THR A 44 16.85 -12.05 16.55
CA THR A 44 17.18 -13.48 16.72
C THR A 44 18.43 -13.90 15.95
N GLY A 45 18.90 -13.07 15.02
CA GLY A 45 20.03 -13.38 14.14
C GLY A 45 19.65 -14.25 12.93
N ASP A 46 18.35 -14.45 12.68
CA ASP A 46 17.86 -15.14 11.48
C ASP A 46 18.04 -14.29 10.21
N ALA A 47 18.10 -12.96 10.37
CA ALA A 47 18.48 -12.02 9.32
C ALA A 47 19.79 -11.30 9.68
N GLU A 48 20.74 -11.25 8.75
CA GLU A 48 22.00 -10.52 8.93
C GLU A 48 21.75 -9.01 9.00
N ILE A 49 22.33 -8.35 10.01
CA ILE A 49 22.47 -6.90 10.07
C ILE A 49 23.70 -6.50 9.25
N PRO A 50 23.53 -5.78 8.10
CA PRO A 50 24.67 -5.41 7.26
C PRO A 50 25.54 -4.35 7.93
N SER A 51 26.73 -4.11 7.39
CA SER A 51 27.55 -2.96 7.80
C SER A 51 26.85 -1.64 7.47
N TYR A 52 27.27 -0.56 8.12
CA TYR A 52 26.76 0.79 7.85
C TYR A 52 26.85 1.15 6.36
N GLU A 53 28.02 0.94 5.75
CA GLU A 53 28.28 1.22 4.33
C GLU A 53 27.34 0.42 3.41
N GLU A 54 27.08 -0.85 3.76
CA GLU A 54 26.20 -1.70 2.97
C GLU A 54 24.72 -1.29 3.13
N MET A 55 24.31 -0.89 4.33
CA MET A 55 22.98 -0.32 4.57
C MET A 55 22.78 0.97 3.76
N GLU A 56 23.76 1.87 3.78
CA GLU A 56 23.74 3.12 3.01
C GLU A 56 23.66 2.86 1.50
N ARG A 57 24.52 1.97 0.99
CA ARG A 57 24.54 1.60 -0.43
C ARG A 57 23.20 1.01 -0.89
N ARG A 58 22.58 0.15 -0.07
CA ARG A 58 21.27 -0.45 -0.38
C ARG A 58 20.14 0.57 -0.34
N ASN A 59 20.14 1.48 0.63
CA ASN A 59 19.19 2.59 0.69
C ASN A 59 19.32 3.50 -0.54
N ALA A 60 20.55 3.84 -0.94
CA ALA A 60 20.81 4.65 -2.14
C ALA A 60 20.30 3.96 -3.41
N GLN A 61 20.49 2.65 -3.55
CA GLN A 61 19.95 1.90 -4.68
C GLN A 61 18.42 1.92 -4.72
N GLN A 62 17.76 1.71 -3.58
CA GLN A 62 16.29 1.76 -3.51
C GLN A 62 15.75 3.16 -3.84
N ILE A 63 16.46 4.22 -3.45
CA ILE A 63 16.12 5.61 -3.87
C ILE A 63 16.24 5.76 -5.38
N ILE A 64 17.32 5.24 -6.00
CA ILE A 64 17.49 5.29 -7.46
C ILE A 64 16.35 4.56 -8.16
N ASP A 65 15.94 3.41 -7.65
CA ASP A 65 14.82 2.65 -8.21
C ASP A 65 13.49 3.40 -8.02
N ALA A 66 13.27 3.99 -6.84
CA ALA A 66 12.10 4.82 -6.53
C ALA A 66 11.97 6.04 -7.45
N MET A 67 13.09 6.64 -7.87
CA MET A 67 13.10 7.76 -8.83
C MET A 67 12.57 7.39 -10.22
N SER A 68 12.43 6.10 -10.52
CA SER A 68 11.81 5.63 -11.78
C SER A 68 10.28 5.50 -11.70
N VAL A 69 9.70 5.61 -10.50
CA VAL A 69 8.26 5.46 -10.26
C VAL A 69 7.64 6.83 -10.08
N HIS A 70 6.58 7.15 -10.85
CA HIS A 70 6.04 8.52 -10.98
C HIS A 70 5.65 9.15 -9.63
N ASN A 71 4.72 8.53 -8.90
CA ASN A 71 4.23 9.06 -7.62
C ASN A 71 5.32 9.02 -6.53
N VAL A 72 6.13 7.96 -6.49
CA VAL A 72 7.22 7.88 -5.50
C VAL A 72 8.26 8.97 -5.75
N ARG A 73 8.61 9.24 -7.01
CA ARG A 73 9.51 10.35 -7.39
C ARG A 73 8.91 11.70 -6.98
N TYR A 74 7.61 11.90 -7.17
CA TYR A 74 6.92 13.12 -6.73
C TYR A 74 7.12 13.40 -5.24
N GLU A 75 7.19 12.37 -4.39
CA GLU A 75 7.43 12.56 -2.95
C GLU A 75 8.89 12.92 -2.59
N ILE A 76 9.88 12.45 -3.38
CA ILE A 76 11.31 12.50 -3.00
C ILE A 76 12.14 13.50 -3.83
N ASP A 77 11.65 13.92 -5.00
CA ASP A 77 12.31 14.89 -5.88
C ASP A 77 11.51 16.20 -5.92
N GLY A 78 11.93 17.18 -5.11
CA GLY A 78 11.25 18.48 -5.01
C GLY A 78 11.20 19.28 -6.32
N ASN A 79 12.14 19.05 -7.24
CA ASN A 79 12.09 19.69 -8.56
C ASN A 79 11.02 19.04 -9.43
N TYR A 80 10.89 17.72 -9.35
CA TYR A 80 9.84 16.97 -10.04
C TYR A 80 8.45 17.32 -9.51
N TYR A 81 8.28 17.37 -8.18
CA TYR A 81 7.08 17.87 -7.50
C TYR A 81 6.66 19.24 -8.06
N LYS A 82 7.60 20.20 -8.07
CA LYS A 82 7.32 21.56 -8.53
C LYS A 82 6.90 21.59 -10.00
N ALA A 83 7.56 20.83 -10.86
CA ALA A 83 7.21 20.75 -12.26
C ALA A 83 5.79 20.19 -12.48
N LEU A 84 5.35 19.24 -11.64
CA LEU A 84 3.98 18.71 -11.70
C LEU A 84 2.95 19.73 -11.17
N CYS A 85 3.27 20.50 -10.13
CA CYS A 85 2.38 21.56 -9.63
C CYS A 85 2.20 22.75 -10.60
N GLU A 86 3.12 22.93 -11.55
CA GLU A 86 3.05 23.97 -12.58
C GLU A 86 2.21 23.57 -13.80
N LEU A 87 1.68 22.34 -13.82
CA LEU A 87 0.80 21.87 -14.88
C LEU A 87 -0.57 22.57 -14.82
N ASP A 88 -1.18 22.70 -16.00
CA ASP A 88 -2.51 23.29 -16.13
C ASP A 88 -3.59 22.40 -15.49
N GLU A 89 -4.66 22.99 -14.96
CA GLU A 89 -5.75 22.26 -14.30
C GLU A 89 -6.44 21.24 -15.23
N SER A 90 -6.39 21.44 -16.55
CA SER A 90 -6.91 20.47 -17.54
C SER A 90 -5.98 19.27 -17.77
N HIS A 91 -4.77 19.29 -17.20
CA HIS A 91 -3.85 18.18 -17.30
C HIS A 91 -4.44 16.93 -16.65
N TRP A 92 -4.19 15.78 -17.27
CA TRP A 92 -4.83 14.51 -16.90
C TRP A 92 -4.54 14.06 -15.47
N SER A 93 -3.43 14.50 -14.89
CA SER A 93 -3.07 14.23 -13.49
C SER A 93 -4.05 14.82 -12.48
N HIS A 94 -4.88 15.79 -12.89
CA HIS A 94 -5.93 16.36 -12.04
C HIS A 94 -7.26 15.58 -12.08
N ASN A 95 -7.35 14.54 -12.91
CA ASN A 95 -8.51 13.67 -13.00
C ASN A 95 -8.18 12.29 -12.42
N CYS A 96 -8.64 12.01 -11.19
CA CYS A 96 -8.43 10.74 -10.50
C CYS A 96 -9.05 9.52 -11.20
N LEU A 97 -9.91 9.73 -12.19
CA LEU A 97 -10.50 8.67 -13.02
C LEU A 97 -9.80 8.50 -14.38
N ASP A 98 -8.81 9.32 -14.70
CA ASP A 98 -8.04 9.15 -15.94
C ASP A 98 -7.26 7.84 -15.89
N PRO A 99 -7.31 6.98 -16.92
CA PRO A 99 -6.59 5.71 -16.94
C PRO A 99 -5.08 5.84 -16.72
N ARG A 100 -4.48 6.99 -17.04
CA ARG A 100 -3.06 7.26 -16.78
C ARG A 100 -2.78 7.50 -15.30
N VAL A 101 -3.69 8.15 -14.58
CA VAL A 101 -3.58 8.31 -13.11
C VAL A 101 -3.68 6.94 -12.45
N ILE A 102 -4.64 6.13 -12.87
CA ILE A 102 -4.80 4.76 -12.36
C ILE A 102 -3.52 3.94 -12.59
N ALA A 103 -2.92 4.03 -13.76
CA ALA A 103 -1.69 3.30 -14.06
C ALA A 103 -0.50 3.75 -13.20
N VAL A 104 -0.35 5.05 -12.91
CA VAL A 104 0.74 5.52 -12.04
C VAL A 104 0.50 5.17 -10.56
N ASP A 105 -0.76 5.10 -10.12
CA ASP A 105 -1.14 4.63 -8.78
C ASP A 105 -0.86 3.11 -8.63
N ASP A 106 -1.20 2.31 -9.63
CA ASP A 106 -0.90 0.88 -9.66
C ASP A 106 0.63 0.63 -9.65
N ASP A 107 1.40 1.42 -10.43
CA ASP A 107 2.87 1.33 -10.46
C ASP A 107 3.51 1.69 -9.09
N GLU A 108 2.94 2.67 -8.38
CA GLU A 108 3.36 3.04 -7.04
C GLU A 108 3.12 1.91 -6.04
N GLU A 109 1.89 1.41 -5.97
CA GLU A 109 1.53 0.36 -5.02
C GLU A 109 2.31 -0.93 -5.33
N ALA A 110 2.52 -1.25 -6.61
CA ALA A 110 3.36 -2.36 -7.01
C ALA A 110 4.82 -2.19 -6.55
N PHE A 111 5.37 -0.97 -6.60
CA PHE A 111 6.69 -0.69 -6.05
C PHE A 111 6.74 -0.90 -4.53
N TYR A 112 5.76 -0.39 -3.78
CA TYR A 112 5.68 -0.60 -2.33
C TYR A 112 5.57 -2.07 -1.95
N LEU A 113 4.72 -2.83 -2.62
CA LEU A 113 4.58 -4.27 -2.38
C LEU A 113 5.84 -5.05 -2.74
N ARG A 114 6.63 -4.64 -3.74
CA ARG A 114 7.94 -5.27 -4.04
C ARG A 114 8.96 -5.02 -2.93
N VAL A 115 8.96 -3.83 -2.33
CA VAL A 115 9.78 -3.54 -1.14
C VAL A 115 9.36 -4.42 0.05
N ILE A 116 8.06 -4.59 0.26
CA ILE A 116 7.51 -5.48 1.30
C ILE A 116 7.88 -6.94 1.01
N ALA A 117 7.76 -7.42 -0.22
CA ALA A 117 8.12 -8.78 -0.63
C ALA A 117 9.60 -9.10 -0.35
N GLN A 118 10.47 -8.12 -0.56
CA GLN A 118 11.88 -8.23 -0.20
C GLN A 118 12.09 -8.40 1.31
N ASN A 119 11.35 -7.64 2.13
CA ASN A 119 11.37 -7.77 3.59
C ASN A 119 10.85 -9.15 4.03
N MET A 120 9.74 -9.61 3.44
CA MET A 120 9.16 -10.94 3.71
C MET A 120 10.20 -12.05 3.51
N ARG A 121 10.88 -12.06 2.37
CA ARG A 121 11.90 -13.07 2.05
C ARG A 121 13.07 -13.04 3.03
N ARG A 122 13.56 -11.84 3.33
CA ARG A 122 14.69 -11.68 4.25
C ARG A 122 14.36 -12.13 5.67
N ALA A 123 13.12 -11.93 6.08
CA ALA A 123 12.66 -12.29 7.41
C ALA A 123 12.16 -13.74 7.50
N ASN A 124 12.16 -14.49 6.40
CA ASN A 124 11.52 -15.81 6.30
C ASN A 124 10.05 -15.76 6.78
N TYR A 125 9.32 -14.74 6.32
CA TYR A 125 7.90 -14.55 6.60
C TYR A 125 7.08 -15.72 6.02
N PRO A 126 6.02 -16.20 6.70
CA PRO A 126 5.31 -17.43 6.32
C PRO A 126 4.48 -17.35 5.03
N ASP A 127 4.37 -16.18 4.41
CA ASP A 127 3.69 -16.00 3.12
C ASP A 127 4.64 -15.41 2.07
N ASP A 128 4.23 -15.36 0.81
CA ASP A 128 4.99 -14.84 -0.32
C ASP A 128 4.09 -14.09 -1.31
N ILE A 129 4.42 -12.82 -1.56
CA ILE A 129 3.76 -11.98 -2.57
C ILE A 129 4.66 -11.67 -3.78
N GLY A 130 5.88 -12.22 -3.80
CA GLY A 130 6.83 -12.04 -4.89
C GLY A 130 8.25 -11.71 -4.42
N THR A 131 8.94 -10.91 -5.22
CA THR A 131 10.32 -10.47 -5.00
C THR A 131 10.41 -8.95 -5.11
N TYR A 132 11.61 -8.39 -4.90
CA TYR A 132 11.84 -6.98 -5.17
C TYR A 132 11.72 -6.64 -6.67
N GLU A 133 12.04 -7.58 -7.54
CA GLU A 133 12.02 -7.39 -8.98
C GLU A 133 10.59 -7.52 -9.53
N THR A 134 9.81 -8.49 -9.03
CA THR A 134 8.49 -8.84 -9.59
C THR A 134 7.53 -9.35 -8.53
N LEU A 135 6.26 -8.97 -8.63
CA LEU A 135 5.19 -9.53 -7.82
C LEU A 135 4.71 -10.86 -8.39
N ASN A 136 4.25 -11.76 -7.51
CA ASN A 136 3.54 -12.97 -7.94
C ASN A 136 2.02 -12.67 -8.05
N ALA A 137 1.21 -13.66 -8.42
CA ALA A 137 -0.23 -13.49 -8.58
C ALA A 137 -0.95 -12.95 -7.32
N LYS A 138 -0.43 -13.25 -6.12
CA LYS A 138 -0.97 -12.74 -4.85
C LYS A 138 -0.60 -11.27 -4.64
N GLY A 139 0.64 -10.88 -4.95
CA GLY A 139 1.07 -9.49 -4.94
C GLY A 139 0.29 -8.63 -5.94
N GLU A 140 0.10 -9.12 -7.17
CA GLU A 140 -0.71 -8.46 -8.19
C GLU A 140 -2.19 -8.31 -7.78
N ALA A 141 -2.71 -9.26 -6.99
CA ALA A 141 -4.04 -9.14 -6.42
C ALA A 141 -4.10 -8.08 -5.31
N LEU A 142 -3.06 -7.96 -4.48
CA LEU A 142 -2.96 -6.89 -3.48
C LEU A 142 -2.94 -5.51 -4.11
N VAL A 143 -2.16 -5.30 -5.18
CA VAL A 143 -2.14 -4.03 -5.92
C VAL A 143 -3.56 -3.58 -6.24
N LYS A 144 -4.35 -4.47 -6.86
CA LYS A 144 -5.74 -4.17 -7.26
C LYS A 144 -6.64 -3.84 -6.08
N ILE A 145 -6.49 -4.56 -4.96
CA ILE A 145 -7.31 -4.35 -3.76
C ILE A 145 -7.00 -2.97 -3.16
N GLU A 146 -5.71 -2.65 -3.02
CA GLU A 146 -5.29 -1.40 -2.42
C GLU A 146 -5.60 -0.19 -3.32
N THR A 147 -5.39 -0.31 -4.64
CA THR A 147 -5.73 0.78 -5.56
C THR A 147 -7.25 0.93 -5.71
N ALA A 148 -8.05 -0.14 -5.66
CA ALA A 148 -9.52 -0.03 -5.59
C ALA A 148 -9.97 0.64 -4.28
N SER A 149 -9.40 0.24 -3.14
CA SER A 149 -9.68 0.83 -1.82
C SER A 149 -9.36 2.33 -1.78
N TRP A 150 -8.22 2.73 -2.37
CA TRP A 150 -7.86 4.14 -2.52
C TRP A 150 -8.84 4.89 -3.42
N ARG A 151 -9.16 4.36 -4.61
CA ARG A 151 -10.12 4.96 -5.55
C ARG A 151 -11.48 5.22 -4.90
N HIS A 152 -11.99 4.31 -4.09
CA HIS A 152 -13.24 4.56 -3.35
C HIS A 152 -13.21 5.82 -2.47
N ARG A 153 -12.03 6.26 -2.02
CA ARG A 153 -11.86 7.46 -1.19
C ARG A 153 -11.76 8.74 -2.00
N VAL A 154 -11.20 8.68 -3.21
CA VAL A 154 -10.91 9.85 -4.04
C VAL A 154 -11.89 10.05 -5.20
N SER A 155 -12.64 9.02 -5.56
CA SER A 155 -13.59 9.01 -6.67
C SER A 155 -15.04 9.23 -6.22
N LEU A 156 -15.25 9.93 -5.11
CA LEU A 156 -16.61 10.22 -4.62
C LEU A 156 -17.34 11.15 -5.60
N PRO A 157 -18.61 10.87 -5.95
CA PRO A 157 -19.43 11.76 -6.74
C PRO A 157 -19.48 13.17 -6.14
N SER A 158 -19.10 14.18 -6.93
CA SER A 158 -19.21 15.59 -6.56
C SER A 158 -20.56 16.20 -6.94
N GLU A 159 -21.32 15.52 -7.80
CA GLU A 159 -22.62 15.98 -8.33
C GLU A 159 -23.63 14.82 -8.39
N GLY A 160 -24.92 15.15 -8.39
CA GLY A 160 -26.01 14.19 -8.50
C GLY A 160 -26.68 13.84 -7.17
N ALA A 161 -27.77 13.06 -7.24
CA ALA A 161 -28.59 12.70 -6.08
C ALA A 161 -27.84 11.87 -5.02
N ASP A 162 -26.73 11.25 -5.41
CA ASP A 162 -25.92 10.40 -4.53
C ASP A 162 -24.75 11.13 -3.86
N ALA A 163 -24.37 12.31 -4.36
CA ALA A 163 -23.23 13.08 -3.84
C ALA A 163 -23.41 13.52 -2.37
N GLU A 164 -24.64 13.65 -1.89
CA GLU A 164 -24.92 14.11 -0.52
C GLU A 164 -24.73 13.02 0.55
N TRP A 165 -24.79 11.74 0.17
CA TRP A 165 -24.84 10.64 1.14
C TRP A 165 -23.81 9.54 0.90
N ILE A 166 -23.30 9.37 -0.33
CA ILE A 166 -22.36 8.29 -0.65
C ILE A 166 -21.02 8.51 0.05
N THR A 167 -20.50 7.45 0.67
CA THR A 167 -19.20 7.48 1.32
C THR A 167 -18.26 6.49 0.63
N PHE A 168 -16.96 6.55 0.96
CA PHE A 168 -15.98 5.57 0.46
C PHE A 168 -16.30 4.12 0.86
N ARG A 169 -17.19 3.93 1.85
CA ARG A 169 -17.64 2.61 2.32
C ARG A 169 -18.77 2.03 1.48
N ASP A 170 -19.39 2.86 0.63
CA ASP A 170 -20.47 2.48 -0.29
C ASP A 170 -19.95 2.23 -1.72
N GLY A 171 -18.62 2.22 -1.92
CA GLY A 171 -17.97 1.90 -3.19
C GLY A 171 -18.18 0.45 -3.64
N ASP A 172 -17.95 0.16 -4.91
CA ASP A 172 -18.16 -1.16 -5.51
C ASP A 172 -17.15 -2.19 -4.98
N PRO A 173 -17.57 -3.19 -4.18
CA PRO A 173 -16.65 -4.16 -3.60
C PRO A 173 -16.22 -5.26 -4.58
N THR A 174 -16.63 -5.22 -5.86
CA THR A 174 -16.43 -6.31 -6.83
C THR A 174 -14.96 -6.70 -7.00
N GLU A 175 -14.04 -5.73 -6.92
CA GLU A 175 -12.59 -5.95 -7.03
C GLU A 175 -11.94 -6.36 -5.70
N LEU A 176 -12.68 -6.30 -4.60
CA LEU A 176 -12.17 -6.56 -3.25
C LEU A 176 -12.42 -8.02 -2.86
N ALA A 177 -11.37 -8.84 -2.92
CA ALA A 177 -11.40 -10.23 -2.46
C ALA A 177 -10.18 -10.54 -1.58
N SER A 178 -10.38 -11.36 -0.54
CA SER A 178 -9.28 -11.82 0.30
C SER A 178 -8.24 -12.58 -0.53
N ILE A 179 -6.99 -12.14 -0.46
CA ILE A 179 -5.86 -12.81 -1.14
C ILE A 179 -5.51 -14.20 -0.58
N HIS A 180 -6.04 -14.55 0.60
CA HIS A 180 -5.81 -15.85 1.24
C HIS A 180 -6.97 -16.83 1.04
N THR A 181 -8.21 -16.33 1.02
CA THR A 181 -9.42 -17.18 0.99
C THR A 181 -10.23 -17.04 -0.29
N GLY A 182 -10.00 -16.00 -1.08
CA GLY A 182 -10.85 -15.63 -2.21
C GLY A 182 -12.23 -15.10 -1.82
N ALA A 183 -12.52 -14.99 -0.51
CA ALA A 183 -13.79 -14.46 -0.03
C ALA A 183 -13.93 -13.00 -0.50
N LYS A 184 -15.02 -12.72 -1.23
CA LYS A 184 -15.31 -11.39 -1.73
C LYS A 184 -15.89 -10.52 -0.63
N ALA A 185 -15.56 -9.23 -0.67
CA ALA A 185 -16.29 -8.24 0.11
C ALA A 185 -17.75 -8.19 -0.38
N ALA A 186 -18.65 -7.96 0.56
CA ALA A 186 -20.08 -7.79 0.28
C ALA A 186 -20.45 -6.32 0.49
N PRO A 187 -21.34 -5.77 -0.37
CA PRO A 187 -21.86 -4.43 -0.13
C PRO A 187 -22.69 -4.43 1.16
N LEU A 188 -22.78 -3.26 1.80
CA LEU A 188 -23.66 -3.06 2.93
C LEU A 188 -25.12 -3.20 2.49
N LYS A 189 -25.97 -3.76 3.35
CA LYS A 189 -27.42 -3.89 3.07
C LYS A 189 -28.14 -2.53 3.02
N LYS A 190 -27.55 -1.51 3.63
CA LYS A 190 -28.03 -0.12 3.73
C LYS A 190 -26.86 0.82 3.50
N ARG A 191 -27.16 2.10 3.23
CA ARG A 191 -26.15 3.16 3.19
C ARG A 191 -25.38 3.18 4.51
N TRP A 192 -24.07 3.41 4.44
CA TRP A 192 -23.24 3.46 5.65
C TRP A 192 -23.81 4.39 6.73
N ILE A 193 -24.34 5.55 6.34
CA ILE A 193 -24.91 6.55 7.26
C ILE A 193 -26.23 6.14 7.90
N ASP A 194 -26.96 5.20 7.28
CA ASP A 194 -28.27 4.72 7.73
C ASP A 194 -28.15 3.44 8.56
N LEU A 195 -26.94 2.91 8.78
CA LEU A 195 -26.70 1.76 9.64
C LEU A 195 -26.88 2.17 11.10
N ASP A 196 -27.65 1.37 11.85
CA ASP A 196 -27.81 1.53 13.28
C ASP A 196 -27.32 0.30 14.07
N ASN A 197 -27.39 0.38 15.40
CA ASN A 197 -26.91 -0.69 16.29
C ASN A 197 -27.63 -2.03 16.08
N HIS A 198 -28.83 -2.05 15.50
CA HIS A 198 -29.58 -3.27 15.22
C HIS A 198 -29.17 -3.92 13.89
N ASP A 199 -28.46 -3.20 13.02
CA ASP A 199 -27.97 -3.73 11.75
C ASP A 199 -26.64 -4.53 11.89
N TYR A 200 -25.95 -4.43 13.04
CA TYR A 200 -24.65 -5.07 13.27
C TYR A 200 -24.70 -6.59 13.36
N ASP A 201 -25.74 -7.17 13.98
CA ASP A 201 -25.92 -8.62 14.08
C ASP A 201 -26.11 -9.27 12.70
N ASP A 202 -26.50 -8.46 11.72
CA ASP A 202 -26.85 -8.83 10.35
C ASP A 202 -25.67 -8.70 9.35
N LEU A 203 -24.61 -7.99 9.72
CA LEU A 203 -23.36 -7.85 8.95
C LEU A 203 -22.46 -9.09 9.04
N LEU A 204 -22.64 -9.90 10.10
CA LEU A 204 -21.95 -11.18 10.32
C LEU A 204 -22.81 -12.39 9.94
N GLY A 205 -23.99 -12.14 9.34
CA GLY A 205 -24.93 -13.16 8.90
C GLY A 205 -24.24 -14.15 7.96
N LYS A 206 -24.12 -15.40 8.43
CA LYS A 206 -23.49 -16.52 7.74
C LYS A 206 -23.80 -16.48 6.24
N GLY A 207 -22.77 -16.36 5.41
CA GLY A 207 -22.89 -16.46 3.96
C GLY A 207 -23.63 -17.75 3.54
N PRO A 208 -24.17 -17.80 2.31
CA PRO A 208 -24.88 -18.98 1.85
C PRO A 208 -23.97 -20.20 1.98
N VAL A 209 -24.41 -21.17 2.77
CA VAL A 209 -23.80 -22.50 2.82
C VAL A 209 -24.09 -23.14 1.47
N SER A 210 -23.09 -23.17 0.59
CA SER A 210 -23.08 -24.01 -0.61
C SER A 210 -22.55 -25.40 -0.28
#